data_AF-A0A345T1T9-F1
#
_entry.id   AF-A0A345T1T9-F1
#
_cell.length_a   1.000
_cell.length_b   1.000
_cell.length_c   1.000
_cell.angle_alpha   90.00
_cell.angle_beta   90.00
_cell.angle_gamma   90.00
#
_symmetry.space_group_name_H-M   'P 1'
#
loop_
_entity.id
_entity.type
_entity.pdbx_description
1 polymer ?
#
loop_
_entity_poly.entity_id
_entity_poly.type
_entity_poly.pdbx_seq_one_letter_code
_entity_poly.pdbx_strand_id
1 'polypeptide(L)'
;MSRRGAMSAVAGQSSGGGEAVTASSGEGAVPGAASDREHSAAFASFLRGPVDDDSLDPPRWSRLAIASLVPGVTGFLWPVGVLLGVVALVRIRRTGRRGRWLAVAGLVMCLVWAVGGTSVFGPYVGKSDGDRAGTVSVFDLKAGDCMARLPPKSQESVSEVAVVPCSQLHQGEVFASADLGDAFFGSESEVTERAEEVCSSLIGGYVMDGWAIPDSVSLGYFYPHGHSLTNVKHRDATCFFRDGGTGWRGTLRRDATNLTAAQMRYLKSVKPANDAWDAEPELTPAENPAVNREWAGTLAKGIEAEITLLEEPGWPAAAQPAVTALIADLRSAVPHLKAAHESTDNRTLQRELALADEHTGHRQAMKARAALGLASDQGHPTVTGGV
;
A
#
# COMPACT_ATOMS: atom_id res chain seq x y z
N MET A 1 -12.95 -27.17 -26.86
CA MET A 1 -13.02 -27.43 -28.33
C MET A 1 -12.81 -26.12 -29.08
N SER A 2 -12.60 -26.17 -30.40
CA SER A 2 -12.22 -25.05 -31.27
C SER A 2 -10.75 -24.58 -31.14
N ARG A 3 -10.20 -24.08 -32.26
CA ARG A 3 -8.82 -23.58 -32.45
C ARG A 3 -8.87 -22.36 -33.37
N ARG A 4 -7.95 -21.40 -33.19
CA ARG A 4 -7.33 -20.50 -34.20
C ARG A 4 -6.31 -19.62 -33.45
N GLY A 5 -5.15 -19.27 -33.99
CA GLY A 5 -4.52 -19.73 -35.25
C GLY A 5 -3.29 -18.87 -35.55
N ALA A 6 -2.09 -19.48 -35.59
CA ALA A 6 -0.85 -18.76 -35.89
C ALA A 6 -0.61 -18.63 -37.41
N MET A 7 0.07 -17.55 -37.81
CA MET A 7 0.68 -17.38 -39.13
C MET A 7 2.11 -16.82 -38.97
N SER A 8 3.00 -17.23 -39.88
CA SER A 8 4.44 -16.98 -39.80
C SER A 8 5.01 -16.50 -41.14
N ALA A 9 6.26 -16.01 -41.09
CA ALA A 9 7.18 -15.81 -42.23
C ALA A 9 6.83 -14.60 -43.14
N VAL A 10 7.71 -14.11 -44.02
CA VAL A 10 9.02 -14.58 -44.54
C VAL A 10 10.08 -13.46 -44.46
N ALA A 11 11.37 -13.82 -44.38
CA ALA A 11 12.49 -12.88 -44.48
C ALA A 11 12.99 -12.66 -45.92
N GLY A 12 13.47 -11.46 -46.24
CA GLY A 12 14.13 -11.12 -47.52
C GLY A 12 15.51 -10.49 -47.29
N GLN A 13 16.50 -10.86 -48.13
CA GLN A 13 17.90 -10.39 -48.06
C GLN A 13 18.32 -9.70 -49.37
N SER A 14 19.58 -9.21 -49.40
CA SER A 14 20.38 -8.82 -50.59
C SER A 14 20.28 -7.36 -51.05
N SER A 15 21.33 -6.70 -51.57
CA SER A 15 22.81 -6.81 -51.39
C SER A 15 23.53 -5.65 -52.13
N GLY A 16 24.72 -5.26 -51.68
CA GLY A 16 25.73 -4.47 -52.43
C GLY A 16 25.50 -2.95 -52.54
N GLY A 17 26.55 -2.11 -52.68
CA GLY A 17 27.99 -2.38 -52.53
C GLY A 17 28.91 -1.28 -53.10
N GLY A 18 30.03 -1.00 -52.41
CA GLY A 18 31.31 -0.41 -52.91
C GLY A 18 31.35 0.99 -53.58
N GLU A 19 32.51 1.64 -53.77
CA GLU A 19 33.81 1.58 -53.04
C GLU A 19 34.72 2.78 -53.43
N ALA A 20 35.28 3.53 -52.45
CA ALA A 20 36.35 4.55 -52.56
C ALA A 20 36.80 5.01 -51.14
N VAL A 21 38.05 5.32 -50.72
CA VAL A 21 39.40 5.46 -51.33
C VAL A 21 39.65 6.79 -52.08
N THR A 22 40.56 7.73 -51.74
CA THR A 22 41.48 8.05 -50.60
C THR A 22 41.96 9.52 -50.81
N ALA A 23 42.51 10.34 -49.89
CA ALA A 23 42.81 10.38 -48.44
C ALA A 23 42.82 11.90 -48.01
N SER A 24 43.58 12.53 -47.08
CA SER A 24 44.70 12.19 -46.16
C SER A 24 44.90 13.30 -45.10
N SER A 25 45.72 13.02 -44.06
CA SER A 25 46.53 13.97 -43.24
C SER A 25 45.83 14.97 -42.28
N GLY A 26 46.12 14.85 -40.98
CA GLY A 26 45.79 15.83 -39.94
C GLY A 26 46.08 15.35 -38.52
N GLU A 27 47.15 15.83 -37.88
CA GLU A 27 47.60 15.41 -36.54
C GLU A 27 46.70 15.93 -35.40
N GLY A 28 46.48 15.13 -34.34
CA GLY A 28 45.79 15.58 -33.12
C GLY A 28 45.70 14.49 -32.03
N ALA A 29 46.15 14.79 -30.81
CA ALA A 29 46.35 13.80 -29.74
C ALA A 29 45.23 13.75 -28.68
N VAL A 30 45.12 12.60 -28.00
CA VAL A 30 44.15 12.30 -26.93
C VAL A 30 44.77 12.51 -25.53
N PRO A 31 44.04 13.15 -24.59
CA PRO A 31 44.29 13.02 -23.14
C PRO A 31 43.09 12.40 -22.40
N GLY A 32 43.33 11.83 -21.20
CA GLY A 32 42.27 11.31 -20.33
C GLY A 32 42.74 10.97 -18.90
N ALA A 33 41.83 10.42 -18.09
CA ALA A 33 42.11 9.70 -16.84
C ALA A 33 42.95 10.41 -15.73
N ALA A 34 42.67 11.69 -15.46
CA ALA A 34 43.33 12.46 -14.40
C ALA A 34 42.50 12.70 -13.11
N SER A 35 41.17 12.86 -13.20
CA SER A 35 40.37 13.54 -12.15
C SER A 35 40.24 12.79 -10.81
N ASP A 36 40.12 11.46 -10.80
CA ASP A 36 39.55 10.75 -9.63
C ASP A 36 40.55 10.51 -8.48
N ARG A 37 41.85 10.75 -8.72
CA ARG A 37 42.91 10.40 -7.76
C ARG A 37 43.15 11.46 -6.68
N GLU A 38 42.85 12.73 -6.95
CA GLU A 38 43.18 13.84 -6.03
C GLU A 38 42.22 13.91 -4.83
N HIS A 39 40.91 13.76 -5.07
CA HIS A 39 39.89 13.84 -4.01
C HIS A 39 40.05 12.75 -2.93
N SER A 40 40.47 11.53 -3.32
CA SER A 40 40.73 10.44 -2.36
C SER A 40 41.94 10.72 -1.46
N ALA A 41 42.98 11.38 -1.98
CA ALA A 41 44.19 11.70 -1.22
C ALA A 41 43.93 12.78 -0.15
N ALA A 42 43.15 13.81 -0.48
CA ALA A 42 42.80 14.89 0.44
C ALA A 42 41.96 14.40 1.65
N PHE A 43 41.02 13.49 1.42
CA PHE A 43 40.22 12.90 2.50
C PHE A 43 41.06 11.97 3.40
N ALA A 44 42.01 11.24 2.82
CA ALA A 44 42.89 10.32 3.54
C ALA A 44 43.94 11.05 4.43
N SER A 45 44.36 12.27 4.09
CA SER A 45 45.24 13.08 4.94
C SER A 45 44.49 13.76 6.08
N PHE A 46 43.28 14.28 5.82
CA PHE A 46 42.41 14.90 6.84
C PHE A 46 42.11 13.97 8.03
N LEU A 47 41.99 12.66 7.78
CA LEU A 47 41.75 11.64 8.82
C LEU A 47 43.00 11.23 9.62
N ARG A 48 44.19 11.79 9.33
CA ARG A 48 45.48 11.28 9.86
C ARG A 48 46.38 12.35 10.50
N GLY A 49 45.92 13.60 10.62
CA GLY A 49 46.64 14.63 11.38
C GLY A 49 46.56 14.39 12.89
N PRO A 50 47.65 14.60 13.66
CA PRO A 50 47.58 14.66 15.11
C PRO A 50 46.76 15.88 15.56
N VAL A 51 46.21 15.81 16.77
CA VAL A 51 45.59 16.97 17.44
C VAL A 51 46.53 17.38 18.56
N ASP A 52 47.22 18.49 18.37
CA ASP A 52 48.04 19.10 19.41
C ASP A 52 47.14 19.64 20.53
N ASP A 53 47.58 19.44 21.78
CA ASP A 53 46.90 19.90 22.98
C ASP A 53 47.62 21.15 23.51
N ASP A 54 47.04 22.32 23.27
CA ASP A 54 47.41 23.55 23.97
C ASP A 54 46.16 24.41 24.23
N SER A 55 46.33 25.42 25.07
CA SER A 55 45.35 25.81 26.07
C SER A 55 44.93 27.29 25.99
N LEU A 56 43.85 27.63 26.70
CA LEU A 56 43.33 28.99 26.94
C LEU A 56 42.66 29.72 25.75
N ASP A 57 41.38 29.42 25.48
CA ASP A 57 40.41 30.41 24.96
C ASP A 57 38.93 29.97 25.22
N PRO A 58 37.93 30.88 25.28
CA PRO A 58 36.56 30.58 25.73
C PRO A 58 35.70 29.81 24.68
N PRO A 59 34.57 29.20 25.08
CA PRO A 59 33.97 28.07 24.35
C PRO A 59 33.37 28.44 22.99
N ARG A 60 34.11 28.13 21.92
CA ARG A 60 33.63 28.14 20.54
C ARG A 60 32.76 26.91 20.28
N TRP A 61 31.59 27.13 19.65
CA TRP A 61 30.56 26.10 19.47
C TRP A 61 31.06 24.94 18.60
N SER A 62 30.68 23.71 18.95
CA SER A 62 31.15 22.53 18.22
C SER A 62 30.53 22.45 16.82
N ARG A 63 31.38 22.48 15.79
CA ARG A 63 30.97 22.45 14.36
C ARG A 63 30.09 21.23 14.02
N LEU A 64 30.23 20.15 14.79
CA LEU A 64 29.40 18.94 14.73
C LEU A 64 27.94 19.14 15.14
N ALA A 65 27.63 20.07 16.06
CA ALA A 65 26.25 20.34 16.50
C ALA A 65 25.43 21.06 15.42
N ILE A 66 26.08 21.91 14.62
CA ILE A 66 25.49 22.54 13.43
C ILE A 66 25.26 21.49 12.33
N ALA A 67 26.23 20.59 12.13
CA ALA A 67 26.12 19.49 11.15
C ALA A 67 24.96 18.53 11.44
N SER A 68 24.55 18.35 12.70
CA SER A 68 23.35 17.56 13.06
C SER A 68 22.02 18.29 12.86
N LEU A 69 22.01 19.61 12.65
CA LEU A 69 20.77 20.37 12.50
C LEU A 69 20.20 20.26 11.08
N VAL A 70 21.06 20.30 10.06
CA VAL A 70 20.65 20.31 8.65
C VAL A 70 19.84 19.06 8.24
N PRO A 71 20.27 17.81 8.57
CA PRO A 71 19.47 16.61 8.25
C PRO A 71 18.18 16.48 9.07
N GLY A 72 18.03 17.24 10.16
CA GLY A 72 16.82 17.27 10.97
C GLY A 72 15.72 18.17 10.40
N VAL A 73 16.05 19.03 9.43
CA VAL A 73 15.09 19.88 8.70
C VAL A 73 14.56 19.15 7.46
N THR A 74 15.42 18.42 6.74
CA THR A 74 15.03 17.55 5.61
C THR A 74 14.73 16.13 6.08
N GLY A 75 13.50 15.91 6.60
CA GLY A 75 13.06 14.69 7.30
C GLY A 75 13.12 13.35 6.55
N PHE A 76 13.60 13.31 5.30
CA PHE A 76 13.70 12.10 4.46
C PHE A 76 14.78 11.11 4.93
N LEU A 77 15.67 11.51 5.86
CA LEU A 77 16.81 10.70 6.34
C LEU A 77 16.70 10.29 7.82
N TRP A 78 15.47 10.16 8.35
CA TRP A 78 15.23 9.78 9.75
C TRP A 78 15.96 8.51 10.23
N PRO A 79 16.14 7.41 9.44
CA PRO A 79 16.82 6.21 9.93
C PRO A 79 18.32 6.46 10.17
N VAL A 80 18.94 7.29 9.32
CA VAL A 80 20.34 7.70 9.43
C VAL A 80 20.52 8.61 10.65
N GLY A 81 19.56 9.51 10.90
CA GLY A 81 19.53 10.34 12.12
C GLY A 81 19.49 9.51 13.40
N VAL A 82 18.65 8.46 13.45
CA VAL A 82 18.57 7.55 14.61
C VAL A 82 19.88 6.77 14.79
N LEU A 83 20.44 6.19 13.73
CA LEU A 83 21.72 5.46 13.77
C LEU A 83 22.87 6.35 14.27
N LEU A 84 23.02 7.56 13.74
CA LEU A 84 24.05 8.52 14.17
C LEU A 84 23.82 8.97 15.62
N GLY A 85 22.57 9.19 16.04
CA GLY A 85 22.22 9.52 17.42
C GLY A 85 22.62 8.43 18.42
N VAL A 86 22.37 7.16 18.09
CA VAL A 86 22.77 6.01 18.92
C VAL A 86 24.30 5.90 19.00
N VAL A 87 25.02 6.02 17.88
CA VAL A 87 26.49 5.98 17.87
C VAL A 87 27.11 7.14 18.66
N ALA A 88 26.53 8.34 18.56
CA ALA A 88 26.94 9.50 19.36
C ALA A 88 26.71 9.26 20.86
N LEU A 89 25.56 8.73 21.26
CA LEU A 89 25.26 8.39 22.66
C LEU A 89 26.24 7.36 23.24
N VAL A 90 26.62 6.33 22.48
CA VAL A 90 27.63 5.33 22.90
C VAL A 90 29.01 5.97 23.08
N ARG A 91 29.46 6.84 22.16
CA ARG A 91 30.74 7.56 22.30
C ARG A 91 30.73 8.55 23.47
N ILE A 92 29.64 9.28 23.70
CA ILE A 92 29.49 10.21 24.84
C ILE A 92 29.54 9.43 26.17
N ARG A 93 28.89 8.26 26.25
CA ARG A 93 28.87 7.44 27.47
C ARG A 93 30.25 6.91 27.87
N ARG A 94 31.19 6.77 26.92
CA ARG A 94 32.59 6.36 27.17
C ARG A 94 33.56 7.52 27.44
N THR A 95 33.18 8.76 27.16
CA THR A 95 34.09 9.93 27.19
C THR A 95 33.70 11.03 28.18
N GLY A 96 32.59 10.86 28.92
CA GLY A 96 32.23 11.69 30.09
C GLY A 96 31.84 13.15 29.81
N ARG A 97 32.02 13.66 28.58
CA ARG A 97 31.77 15.08 28.23
C ARG A 97 30.29 15.48 28.37
N ARG A 98 30.07 16.71 28.85
CA ARG A 98 28.75 17.32 29.04
C ARG A 98 28.08 17.68 27.71
N GLY A 99 27.35 16.74 27.11
CA GLY A 99 26.56 16.96 25.88
C GLY A 99 25.24 16.19 25.80
N ARG A 100 24.83 15.50 26.88
CA ARG A 100 23.73 14.50 26.85
C ARG A 100 22.36 15.07 26.48
N TRP A 101 22.06 16.32 26.84
CA TRP A 101 20.74 16.92 26.62
C TRP A 101 20.45 17.20 25.13
N LEU A 102 21.45 17.64 24.36
CA LEU A 102 21.33 17.84 22.91
C LEU A 102 21.08 16.54 22.16
N ALA A 103 21.77 15.45 22.53
CA ALA A 103 21.55 14.14 21.93
C ALA A 103 20.15 13.58 22.23
N VAL A 104 19.62 13.82 23.43
CA VAL A 104 18.23 13.47 23.78
C VAL A 104 17.23 14.33 23.01
N ALA A 105 17.45 15.65 22.90
CA ALA A 105 16.58 16.54 22.15
C ALA A 105 16.47 16.16 20.66
N GLY A 106 17.59 15.82 20.02
CA GLY A 106 17.59 15.32 18.64
C GLY A 106 16.83 13.99 18.49
N LEU A 107 17.04 13.04 19.41
CA LEU A 107 16.37 11.73 19.36
C LEU A 107 14.86 11.86 19.63
N VAL A 108 14.45 12.74 20.55
CA VAL A 108 13.04 13.10 20.76
C VAL A 108 12.44 13.76 19.52
N MET A 109 13.15 14.66 18.86
CA MET A 109 12.67 15.29 17.62
C MET A 109 12.51 14.26 16.48
N CYS A 110 13.43 13.30 16.35
CA CYS A 110 13.28 12.18 15.40
C CYS A 110 12.10 11.26 15.76
N LEU A 111 11.82 11.02 17.05
CA LEU A 111 10.64 10.26 17.49
C LEU A 111 9.34 11.03 17.24
N VAL A 112 9.32 12.36 17.43
CA VAL A 112 8.18 13.22 17.05
C VAL A 112 7.95 13.19 15.54
N TRP A 113 9.01 13.12 14.72
CA TRP A 113 8.85 12.88 13.27
C TRP A 113 8.44 11.45 12.91
N ALA A 114 8.84 10.42 13.67
CA ALA A 114 8.41 9.04 13.43
C ALA A 114 6.92 8.82 13.80
N VAL A 115 6.43 9.49 14.84
CA VAL A 115 5.05 9.36 15.35
C VAL A 115 4.10 10.39 14.73
N GLY A 116 4.58 11.60 14.42
CA GLY A 116 3.80 12.69 13.82
C GLY A 116 3.97 12.85 12.32
N GLY A 117 5.13 12.49 11.75
CA GLY A 117 5.36 12.51 10.30
C GLY A 117 4.53 11.48 9.55
N THR A 118 4.24 10.34 10.19
CA THR A 118 3.26 9.34 9.73
C THR A 118 1.81 9.85 9.77
N SER A 119 1.52 10.89 10.56
CA SER A 119 0.26 11.63 10.46
C SER A 119 0.31 12.66 9.32
N VAL A 120 1.39 13.47 9.23
CA VAL A 120 1.55 14.55 8.23
C VAL A 120 1.65 14.04 6.78
N PHE A 121 2.19 12.83 6.57
CA PHE A 121 2.21 12.13 5.28
C PHE A 121 1.20 10.97 5.19
N GLY A 122 0.29 10.84 6.17
CA GLY A 122 -0.97 10.17 5.93
C GLY A 122 -1.86 11.05 5.03
N PRO A 123 -2.81 10.48 4.28
CA PRO A 123 -3.74 11.28 3.47
C PRO A 123 -4.66 12.10 4.38
N TYR A 124 -4.27 13.34 4.67
CA TYR A 124 -5.01 14.33 5.48
C TYR A 124 -6.22 14.91 4.72
N VAL A 125 -7.03 14.02 4.13
CA VAL A 125 -8.34 14.33 3.58
C VAL A 125 -9.26 14.63 4.75
N GLY A 126 -9.74 15.88 4.85
CA GLY A 126 -10.70 16.25 5.88
C GLY A 126 -11.96 15.40 5.75
N LYS A 127 -12.23 14.53 6.72
CA LYS A 127 -13.33 13.55 6.64
C LYS A 127 -14.69 14.26 6.64
N SER A 128 -15.64 13.70 5.91
CA SER A 128 -17.05 14.09 5.91
C SER A 128 -17.82 13.12 6.79
N ASP A 129 -18.75 13.61 7.61
CA ASP A 129 -19.57 12.78 8.50
C ASP A 129 -20.74 12.08 7.77
N GLY A 130 -20.88 12.31 6.45
CA GLY A 130 -21.90 11.68 5.62
C GLY A 130 -23.21 12.47 5.49
N ASP A 131 -23.35 13.63 6.14
CA ASP A 131 -24.55 14.48 6.08
C ASP A 131 -24.44 15.68 5.11
N ARG A 132 -23.36 15.76 4.33
CA ARG A 132 -23.08 16.89 3.44
C ARG A 132 -24.00 16.88 2.21
N ALA A 133 -24.36 18.06 1.69
CA ALA A 133 -25.26 18.19 0.55
C ALA A 133 -24.89 19.39 -0.35
N GLY A 134 -25.18 19.28 -1.65
CA GLY A 134 -25.04 20.36 -2.64
C GLY A 134 -24.21 19.96 -3.87
N THR A 135 -24.13 20.85 -4.85
CA THR A 135 -23.18 20.70 -5.97
C THR A 135 -21.78 21.08 -5.51
N VAL A 136 -20.77 20.27 -5.84
CA VAL A 136 -19.39 20.42 -5.37
C VAL A 136 -18.42 20.05 -6.50
N SER A 137 -17.26 20.70 -6.60
CA SER A 137 -16.23 20.27 -7.54
C SER A 137 -15.71 18.87 -7.20
N VAL A 138 -15.36 18.07 -8.21
CA VAL A 138 -14.73 16.76 -8.01
C VAL A 138 -13.43 16.83 -7.21
N PHE A 139 -12.74 17.98 -7.22
CA PHE A 139 -11.49 18.21 -6.48
C PHE A 139 -11.71 18.71 -5.03
N ASP A 140 -12.94 19.04 -4.64
CA ASP A 140 -13.35 19.42 -3.27
C ASP A 140 -14.07 18.27 -2.53
N LEU A 141 -14.07 17.08 -3.11
CA LEU A 141 -14.63 15.85 -2.55
C LEU A 141 -13.80 15.31 -1.38
N LYS A 142 -14.48 14.70 -0.42
CA LYS A 142 -13.90 14.22 0.84
C LYS A 142 -14.34 12.81 1.18
N ALA A 143 -13.47 12.05 1.83
CA ALA A 143 -13.81 10.72 2.34
C ALA A 143 -15.04 10.79 3.27
N GLY A 144 -16.12 10.10 2.91
CA GLY A 144 -17.45 10.22 3.53
C GLY A 144 -18.49 11.00 2.74
N ASP A 145 -18.16 11.62 1.59
CA ASP A 145 -19.14 12.26 0.72
C ASP A 145 -19.83 11.25 -0.21
N CYS A 146 -21.17 11.29 -0.22
CA CYS A 146 -22.01 10.44 -1.04
C CYS A 146 -22.60 11.20 -2.24
N MET A 147 -22.52 10.62 -3.44
CA MET A 147 -22.87 11.25 -4.73
C MET A 147 -24.20 10.68 -5.25
N ALA A 148 -25.22 11.54 -5.39
CA ALA A 148 -26.59 11.14 -5.72
C ALA A 148 -26.71 10.38 -7.05
N ARG A 149 -25.93 10.82 -8.04
CA ARG A 149 -25.73 10.13 -9.31
C ARG A 149 -24.28 10.26 -9.73
N LEU A 150 -23.77 9.24 -10.40
CA LEU A 150 -22.45 9.30 -11.04
C LEU A 150 -22.59 9.63 -12.53
N PRO A 151 -21.61 10.34 -13.12
CA PRO A 151 -21.54 10.51 -14.56
C PRO A 151 -21.32 9.15 -15.25
N PRO A 152 -21.79 8.96 -16.50
CA PRO A 152 -21.53 7.74 -17.26
C PRO A 152 -20.02 7.60 -17.52
N LYS A 153 -19.52 6.36 -17.59
CA LYS A 153 -18.09 6.08 -17.86
C LYS A 153 -17.59 6.64 -19.21
N SER A 154 -18.49 7.02 -20.12
CA SER A 154 -18.19 7.64 -21.42
C SER A 154 -18.08 9.17 -21.39
N GLN A 155 -18.13 9.81 -20.22
CA GLN A 155 -18.00 11.26 -20.09
C GLN A 155 -16.54 11.63 -19.78
N GLU A 156 -15.83 12.14 -20.79
CA GLU A 156 -14.39 12.48 -20.76
C GLU A 156 -14.02 13.59 -19.76
N SER A 157 -14.97 14.41 -19.30
CA SER A 157 -14.71 15.48 -18.33
C SER A 157 -15.88 15.72 -17.37
N VAL A 158 -15.55 15.81 -16.07
CA VAL A 158 -16.49 15.97 -14.96
C VAL A 158 -15.90 16.99 -14.00
N SER A 159 -16.47 18.20 -13.96
CA SER A 159 -15.96 19.29 -13.09
C SER A 159 -16.63 19.31 -11.72
N GLU A 160 -17.90 18.88 -11.65
CA GLU A 160 -18.77 18.97 -10.48
C GLU A 160 -19.68 17.73 -10.35
N VAL A 161 -20.08 17.41 -9.13
CA VAL A 161 -21.02 16.34 -8.79
C VAL A 161 -22.03 16.80 -7.73
N ALA A 162 -23.19 16.15 -7.69
CA ALA A 162 -24.23 16.39 -6.68
C ALA A 162 -24.00 15.50 -5.45
N VAL A 163 -23.49 16.08 -4.37
CA VAL A 163 -23.33 15.42 -3.07
C VAL A 163 -24.66 15.46 -2.30
N VAL A 164 -24.99 14.38 -1.61
CA VAL A 164 -26.18 14.20 -0.77
C VAL A 164 -25.82 13.45 0.51
N PRO A 165 -26.65 13.56 1.58
CA PRO A 165 -26.47 12.77 2.78
C PRO A 165 -26.51 11.27 2.45
N CYS A 166 -25.57 10.49 2.98
CA CYS A 166 -25.45 9.06 2.72
C CYS A 166 -26.68 8.24 3.17
N SER A 167 -27.54 8.79 4.03
CA SER A 167 -28.86 8.22 4.38
C SER A 167 -29.88 8.23 3.21
N GLN A 168 -29.64 9.06 2.20
CA GLN A 168 -30.38 9.10 0.94
C GLN A 168 -29.82 8.08 -0.07
N LEU A 169 -30.57 7.83 -1.14
CA LEU A 169 -30.14 6.93 -2.22
C LEU A 169 -29.02 7.62 -3.03
N HIS A 170 -27.88 6.95 -3.17
CA HIS A 170 -26.70 7.48 -3.86
C HIS A 170 -25.97 6.38 -4.65
N GLN A 171 -25.30 6.77 -5.75
CA GLN A 171 -24.60 5.85 -6.66
C GLN A 171 -23.09 5.78 -6.41
N GLY A 172 -22.54 6.67 -5.58
CA GLY A 172 -21.13 6.57 -5.20
C GLY A 172 -20.80 7.17 -3.84
N GLU A 173 -19.72 6.70 -3.23
CA GLU A 173 -19.21 7.19 -1.94
C GLU A 173 -17.69 7.33 -1.99
N VAL A 174 -17.19 8.53 -1.70
CA VAL A 174 -15.76 8.83 -1.69
C VAL A 174 -15.14 8.21 -0.44
N PHE A 175 -14.05 7.46 -0.60
CA PHE A 175 -13.35 6.80 0.51
C PHE A 175 -11.93 7.33 0.76
N ALA A 176 -11.27 7.91 -0.25
CA ALA A 176 -9.95 8.51 -0.11
C ALA A 176 -9.66 9.59 -1.17
N SER A 177 -8.58 10.34 -0.96
CA SER A 177 -7.84 11.11 -1.97
C SER A 177 -6.37 10.75 -1.83
N ALA A 178 -5.65 10.56 -2.93
CA ALA A 178 -4.28 10.04 -2.92
C ALA A 178 -3.42 10.69 -4.02
N ASP A 179 -2.26 11.25 -3.65
CA ASP A 179 -1.29 11.82 -4.60
C ASP A 179 -0.82 10.74 -5.59
N LEU A 180 -1.03 10.98 -6.88
CA LEU A 180 -0.59 10.10 -7.97
C LEU A 180 0.94 10.10 -8.12
N GLY A 181 1.65 11.01 -7.46
CA GLY A 181 3.10 11.12 -7.56
C GLY A 181 3.52 11.47 -8.99
N ASP A 182 4.69 11.00 -9.41
CA ASP A 182 5.27 11.43 -10.69
C ASP A 182 4.59 10.80 -11.91
N ALA A 183 3.88 9.68 -11.72
CA ALA A 183 2.98 9.09 -12.72
C ALA A 183 1.88 10.06 -13.17
N PHE A 184 1.50 11.04 -12.33
CA PHE A 184 0.64 12.16 -12.72
C PHE A 184 1.11 12.83 -14.02
N PHE A 185 2.42 13.00 -14.22
CA PHE A 185 2.99 13.65 -15.41
C PHE A 185 3.28 12.69 -16.57
N GLY A 186 2.90 11.41 -16.45
CA GLY A 186 3.06 10.39 -17.48
C GLY A 186 1.97 10.42 -18.55
N SER A 187 1.88 9.33 -19.30
CA SER A 187 0.77 9.01 -20.19
C SER A 187 -0.53 8.77 -19.42
N GLU A 188 -1.67 8.88 -20.12
CA GLU A 188 -3.00 8.55 -19.56
C GLU A 188 -3.06 7.12 -18.99
N SER A 189 -2.34 6.18 -19.59
CA SER A 189 -2.13 4.82 -19.07
C SER A 189 -1.42 4.79 -17.72
N GLU A 190 -0.28 5.47 -17.58
CA GLU A 190 0.49 5.53 -16.32
C GLU A 190 -0.30 6.23 -15.20
N VAL A 191 -1.07 7.27 -15.54
CA VAL A 191 -1.99 7.96 -14.61
C VAL A 191 -3.10 7.01 -14.15
N THR A 192 -3.71 6.27 -15.07
CA THR A 192 -4.86 5.39 -14.81
C THR A 192 -4.45 4.15 -14.02
N GLU A 193 -3.36 3.48 -14.42
CA GLU A 193 -2.77 2.35 -13.69
C GLU A 193 -2.41 2.74 -12.26
N ARG A 194 -1.77 3.90 -12.07
CA ARG A 194 -1.43 4.40 -10.73
C ARG A 194 -2.66 4.79 -9.90
N ALA A 195 -3.70 5.35 -10.52
CA ALA A 195 -4.96 5.67 -9.85
C ALA A 195 -5.65 4.38 -9.34
N GLU A 196 -5.66 3.33 -10.16
CA GLU A 196 -6.26 2.04 -9.82
C GLU A 196 -5.50 1.32 -8.71
N GLU A 197 -4.17 1.26 -8.80
CA GLU A 197 -3.28 0.71 -7.77
C GLU A 197 -3.46 1.44 -6.42
N VAL A 198 -3.36 2.77 -6.42
CA VAL A 198 -3.41 3.53 -5.16
C VAL A 198 -4.80 3.52 -4.55
N CYS A 199 -5.86 3.66 -5.35
CA CYS A 199 -7.23 3.64 -4.83
C CYS A 199 -7.68 2.26 -4.36
N SER A 200 -7.32 1.17 -5.05
CA SER A 200 -7.65 -0.19 -4.59
C SER A 200 -6.99 -0.51 -3.24
N SER A 201 -5.71 -0.16 -3.07
CA SER A 201 -4.96 -0.37 -1.81
C SER A 201 -5.57 0.33 -0.58
N LEU A 202 -6.36 1.39 -0.80
CA LEU A 202 -6.96 2.19 0.27
C LEU A 202 -8.36 1.71 0.71
N ILE A 203 -8.99 0.79 -0.05
CA ILE A 203 -10.34 0.27 0.25
C ILE A 203 -10.42 -0.30 1.69
N GLY A 204 -9.49 -1.20 2.04
CA GLY A 204 -9.47 -1.86 3.36
C GLY A 204 -9.20 -0.93 4.55
N GLY A 205 -8.73 0.31 4.30
CA GLY A 205 -8.58 1.35 5.32
C GLY A 205 -9.88 2.09 5.64
N TYR A 206 -10.86 2.05 4.73
CA TYR A 206 -12.18 2.70 4.88
C TYR A 206 -13.29 1.69 5.15
N VAL A 207 -13.19 0.49 4.55
CA VAL A 207 -14.09 -0.65 4.76
C VAL A 207 -13.28 -1.83 5.28
N MET A 208 -13.16 -1.95 6.60
CA MET A 208 -12.53 -3.11 7.26
C MET A 208 -13.30 -4.42 7.03
N ASP A 209 -14.53 -4.36 6.52
CA ASP A 209 -15.38 -5.52 6.24
C ASP A 209 -15.74 -5.59 4.75
N GLY A 210 -14.85 -6.15 3.93
CA GLY A 210 -15.05 -6.22 2.47
C GLY A 210 -16.35 -6.89 2.04
N TRP A 211 -16.87 -7.85 2.83
CA TRP A 211 -18.16 -8.51 2.56
C TRP A 211 -19.38 -7.60 2.78
N ALA A 212 -19.20 -6.40 3.36
CA ALA A 212 -20.24 -5.39 3.46
C ALA A 212 -20.34 -4.49 2.21
N ILE A 213 -19.46 -4.70 1.21
CA ILE A 213 -19.52 -4.05 -0.11
C ILE A 213 -20.46 -4.90 -0.99
N PRO A 214 -21.55 -4.32 -1.55
CA PRO A 214 -22.45 -5.06 -2.45
C PRO A 214 -21.80 -5.39 -3.80
N ASP A 215 -22.17 -6.53 -4.40
CA ASP A 215 -21.67 -7.01 -5.70
C ASP A 215 -21.86 -6.02 -6.88
N SER A 216 -22.79 -5.07 -6.77
CA SER A 216 -23.00 -4.01 -7.78
C SER A 216 -22.01 -2.84 -7.66
N VAL A 217 -21.28 -2.77 -6.55
CA VAL A 217 -20.31 -1.71 -6.26
C VAL A 217 -18.94 -2.08 -6.81
N SER A 218 -18.37 -1.13 -7.54
CA SER A 218 -17.08 -1.23 -8.22
C SER A 218 -16.17 -0.06 -7.83
N LEU A 219 -14.87 -0.19 -8.11
CA LEU A 219 -13.94 0.93 -7.95
C LEU A 219 -14.22 2.03 -9.00
N GLY A 220 -14.13 3.28 -8.55
CA GLY A 220 -14.08 4.47 -9.40
C GLY A 220 -13.05 5.47 -8.87
N TYR A 221 -12.50 6.25 -9.78
CA TYR A 221 -11.60 7.35 -9.48
C TYR A 221 -11.87 8.55 -10.38
N PHE A 222 -11.60 9.75 -9.86
CA PHE A 222 -11.46 10.98 -10.64
C PHE A 222 -10.01 11.48 -10.48
N TYR A 223 -9.37 11.91 -11.56
CA TYR A 223 -8.07 12.57 -11.51
C TYR A 223 -8.06 13.81 -12.43
N PRO A 224 -7.16 14.78 -12.21
CA PRO A 224 -7.03 15.94 -13.09
C PRO A 224 -6.48 15.55 -14.48
N HIS A 225 -7.10 16.05 -15.55
CA HIS A 225 -6.58 15.94 -16.93
C HIS A 225 -5.97 17.27 -17.39
N GLY A 226 -4.99 17.22 -18.30
CA GLY A 226 -4.53 18.40 -19.06
C GLY A 226 -3.59 19.36 -18.32
N HIS A 227 -2.95 18.92 -17.25
CA HIS A 227 -2.00 19.69 -16.43
C HIS A 227 -0.62 19.89 -17.07
N SER A 228 0.16 20.81 -16.48
CA SER A 228 1.57 21.03 -16.81
C SER A 228 2.37 21.32 -15.54
N LEU A 229 3.69 21.11 -15.60
CA LEU A 229 4.64 21.32 -14.48
C LEU A 229 4.61 22.73 -13.86
N THR A 230 3.99 23.71 -14.52
CA THR A 230 3.96 25.12 -14.06
C THR A 230 2.70 25.51 -13.28
N ASN A 231 1.63 24.71 -13.31
CA ASN A 231 0.35 25.05 -12.68
C ASN A 231 -0.33 23.81 -12.07
N VAL A 232 0.29 23.26 -11.02
CA VAL A 232 -0.18 22.06 -10.33
C VAL A 232 -0.94 22.45 -9.05
N LYS A 233 -2.28 22.44 -9.10
CA LYS A 233 -3.14 22.69 -7.93
C LYS A 233 -3.68 21.42 -7.27
N HIS A 234 -3.84 20.36 -8.05
CA HIS A 234 -4.34 19.05 -7.65
C HIS A 234 -3.47 18.01 -8.36
N ARG A 235 -3.01 16.97 -7.65
CA ARG A 235 -2.35 15.77 -8.22
C ARG A 235 -3.10 14.48 -7.86
N ASP A 236 -4.14 14.60 -7.06
CA ASP A 236 -4.72 13.47 -6.37
C ASP A 236 -5.73 12.73 -7.24
N ALA A 237 -5.72 11.40 -7.15
CA ALA A 237 -6.89 10.60 -7.48
C ALA A 237 -7.88 10.67 -6.31
N THR A 238 -9.10 11.15 -6.57
CA THR A 238 -10.24 11.02 -5.66
C THR A 238 -10.85 9.63 -5.83
N CYS A 239 -10.71 8.78 -4.83
CA CYS A 239 -11.10 7.37 -4.85
C CYS A 239 -12.53 7.19 -4.30
N PHE A 240 -13.40 6.52 -5.06
CA PHE A 240 -14.80 6.31 -4.67
C PHE A 240 -15.34 4.93 -5.07
N PHE A 241 -16.31 4.45 -4.30
CA PHE A 241 -17.19 3.33 -4.65
C PHE A 241 -18.22 3.79 -5.69
N ARG A 242 -18.53 2.95 -6.68
CA ARG A 242 -19.48 3.22 -7.78
C ARG A 242 -20.42 2.04 -8.00
N ASP A 243 -21.73 2.29 -7.89
CA ASP A 243 -22.78 1.43 -8.45
C ASP A 243 -23.24 2.02 -9.80
N GLY A 244 -23.35 1.17 -10.82
CA GLY A 244 -23.90 1.53 -12.14
C GLY A 244 -25.43 1.40 -12.22
N GLY A 245 -26.06 0.77 -11.24
CA GLY A 245 -27.49 0.51 -11.13
C GLY A 245 -28.23 1.53 -10.28
N THR A 246 -28.97 1.05 -9.27
CA THR A 246 -29.89 1.87 -8.47
C THR A 246 -29.21 2.74 -7.42
N GLY A 247 -27.98 2.41 -7.03
CA GLY A 247 -27.36 2.97 -5.84
C GLY A 247 -27.85 2.31 -4.55
N TRP A 248 -27.25 2.71 -3.43
CA TRP A 248 -27.54 2.18 -2.09
C TRP A 248 -27.86 3.30 -1.08
N ARG A 249 -28.07 2.92 0.18
CA ARG A 249 -28.31 3.83 1.31
C ARG A 249 -27.45 3.43 2.50
N GLY A 250 -27.08 4.41 3.31
CA GLY A 250 -26.09 4.26 4.37
C GLY A 250 -24.67 4.28 3.79
N THR A 251 -23.70 4.63 4.63
CA THR A 251 -22.27 4.59 4.27
C THR A 251 -21.75 3.14 4.26
N LEU A 252 -20.88 2.80 3.30
CA LEU A 252 -20.11 1.56 3.24
C LEU A 252 -18.96 1.54 4.26
N ARG A 253 -18.56 2.71 4.79
CA ARG A 253 -17.49 2.86 5.79
C ARG A 253 -17.67 1.90 6.96
N ARG A 254 -16.66 1.07 7.24
CA ARG A 254 -16.62 0.18 8.41
C ARG A 254 -15.27 0.34 9.06
N ASP A 255 -15.20 1.11 10.14
CA ASP A 255 -13.98 1.40 10.88
C ASP A 255 -14.23 1.41 12.41
N ALA A 256 -13.21 1.71 13.20
CA ALA A 256 -13.28 1.71 14.67
C ALA A 256 -14.29 2.72 15.27
N THR A 257 -14.93 3.58 14.47
CA THR A 257 -15.99 4.49 14.94
C THR A 257 -17.41 3.91 14.83
N ASN A 258 -17.62 2.85 14.04
CA ASN A 258 -18.94 2.23 13.84
C ASN A 258 -18.97 0.70 13.94
N LEU A 259 -17.82 0.04 14.11
CA LEU A 259 -17.72 -1.38 14.48
C LEU A 259 -17.69 -1.57 16.00
N THR A 260 -18.40 -2.57 16.50
CA THR A 260 -18.25 -3.02 17.91
C THR A 260 -16.88 -3.65 18.15
N ALA A 261 -16.44 -3.72 19.41
CA ALA A 261 -15.16 -4.34 19.77
C ALA A 261 -15.03 -5.80 19.30
N ALA A 262 -16.11 -6.59 19.36
CA ALA A 262 -16.11 -7.98 18.90
C ALA A 262 -16.04 -8.09 17.36
N GLN A 263 -16.76 -7.23 16.64
CA GLN A 263 -16.70 -7.14 15.18
C GLN A 263 -15.31 -6.71 14.69
N MET A 264 -14.76 -5.61 15.24
CA MET A 264 -13.41 -5.15 14.91
C MET A 264 -12.35 -6.20 15.26
N ARG A 265 -12.52 -6.95 16.36
CA ARG A 265 -11.62 -8.06 16.70
C ARG A 265 -11.69 -9.16 15.65
N TYR A 266 -12.87 -9.65 15.30
CA TYR A 266 -13.05 -10.68 14.26
C TYR A 266 -12.43 -10.27 12.92
N LEU A 267 -12.71 -9.06 12.44
CA LEU A 267 -12.16 -8.55 11.18
C LEU A 267 -10.63 -8.43 11.20
N LYS A 268 -10.03 -8.14 12.37
CA LYS A 268 -8.57 -8.18 12.56
C LYS A 268 -8.02 -9.60 12.66
N SER A 269 -8.77 -10.54 13.24
CA SER A 269 -8.37 -11.95 13.31
C SER A 269 -8.30 -12.58 11.92
N VAL A 270 -9.29 -12.37 11.05
CA VAL A 270 -9.34 -12.98 9.71
C VAL A 270 -8.44 -12.29 8.67
N LYS A 271 -8.01 -11.05 8.92
CA LYS A 271 -7.22 -10.26 7.95
C LYS A 271 -5.99 -10.98 7.38
N PRO A 272 -5.14 -11.68 8.16
CA PRO A 272 -3.94 -12.31 7.63
C PRO A 272 -4.21 -13.45 6.64
N ALA A 273 -5.35 -14.13 6.75
CA ALA A 273 -5.79 -15.13 5.79
C ALA A 273 -6.42 -14.48 4.55
N ASN A 274 -7.28 -13.48 4.74
CA ASN A 274 -7.85 -12.70 3.63
C ASN A 274 -6.75 -12.05 2.77
N ASP A 275 -5.77 -11.39 3.38
CA ASP A 275 -4.62 -10.77 2.68
C ASP A 275 -3.80 -11.78 1.86
N ALA A 276 -3.86 -13.07 2.19
CA ALA A 276 -3.21 -14.14 1.44
C ALA A 276 -4.12 -14.75 0.36
N TRP A 277 -5.44 -14.80 0.57
CA TRP A 277 -6.41 -15.13 -0.48
C TRP A 277 -6.47 -14.05 -1.57
N ASP A 278 -6.49 -12.77 -1.19
CA ASP A 278 -6.45 -11.62 -2.09
C ASP A 278 -5.13 -11.56 -2.91
N ALA A 279 -4.11 -12.34 -2.51
CA ALA A 279 -2.84 -12.52 -3.18
C ALA A 279 -2.72 -13.86 -3.94
N GLU A 280 -3.83 -14.51 -4.30
CA GLU A 280 -3.83 -15.72 -5.13
C GLU A 280 -3.23 -15.43 -6.53
N PRO A 281 -2.33 -16.30 -7.07
CA PRO A 281 -1.70 -16.05 -8.35
C PRO A 281 -2.66 -16.22 -9.54
N GLU A 282 -2.67 -15.26 -10.46
CA GLU A 282 -3.44 -15.34 -11.73
C GLU A 282 -3.11 -16.60 -12.57
N LEU A 283 -1.87 -17.08 -12.47
CA LEU A 283 -1.39 -18.26 -13.20
C LEU A 283 -1.62 -19.52 -12.36
N THR A 284 -2.31 -20.50 -12.95
CA THR A 284 -2.65 -21.76 -12.25
C THR A 284 -1.39 -22.56 -11.86
N PRO A 285 -1.50 -23.54 -10.94
CA PRO A 285 -0.42 -24.49 -10.67
C PRO A 285 0.11 -25.23 -11.91
N ALA A 286 -0.70 -25.38 -12.96
CA ALA A 286 -0.29 -25.97 -14.22
C ALA A 286 0.64 -25.07 -15.05
N GLU A 287 0.47 -23.75 -14.96
CA GLU A 287 1.20 -22.74 -15.73
C GLU A 287 2.41 -22.21 -14.98
N ASN A 288 2.28 -21.96 -13.67
CA ASN A 288 3.39 -21.54 -12.80
C ASN A 288 3.33 -22.24 -11.43
N PRO A 289 3.87 -23.47 -11.32
CA PRO A 289 3.91 -24.20 -10.06
C PRO A 289 4.86 -23.57 -9.00
N ALA A 290 5.71 -22.61 -9.37
CA ALA A 290 6.61 -21.96 -8.41
C ALA A 290 5.87 -20.89 -7.59
N VAL A 291 5.15 -19.98 -8.25
CA VAL A 291 4.39 -18.92 -7.53
C VAL A 291 3.28 -19.51 -6.65
N ASN A 292 2.63 -20.59 -7.12
CA ASN A 292 1.59 -21.29 -6.37
C ASN A 292 2.11 -21.96 -5.08
N ARG A 293 3.39 -22.37 -5.03
CA ARG A 293 4.01 -22.89 -3.79
C ARG A 293 4.29 -21.78 -2.79
N GLU A 294 4.83 -20.65 -3.23
CA GLU A 294 5.07 -19.51 -2.33
C GLU A 294 3.77 -18.91 -1.81
N TRP A 295 2.73 -18.87 -2.65
CA TRP A 295 1.38 -18.52 -2.23
C TRP A 295 0.82 -19.52 -1.20
N ALA A 296 0.85 -20.83 -1.46
CA ALA A 296 0.39 -21.84 -0.49
C ALA A 296 1.11 -21.72 0.87
N GLY A 297 2.42 -21.48 0.84
CA GLY A 297 3.24 -21.24 2.03
C GLY A 297 2.99 -19.88 2.70
N THR A 298 2.33 -18.95 2.02
CA THR A 298 1.90 -17.65 2.56
C THR A 298 0.50 -17.76 3.17
N LEU A 299 -0.44 -18.39 2.45
CA LEU A 299 -1.78 -18.69 2.93
C LEU A 299 -1.77 -19.59 4.18
N ALA A 300 -0.87 -20.59 4.24
CA ALA A 300 -0.67 -21.38 5.45
C ALA A 300 -0.33 -20.50 6.68
N LYS A 301 0.56 -19.51 6.52
CA LYS A 301 0.96 -18.59 7.60
C LYS A 301 -0.17 -17.62 7.95
N GLY A 302 -0.93 -17.15 6.96
CA GLY A 302 -2.12 -16.31 7.14
C GLY A 302 -3.19 -17.01 7.97
N ILE A 303 -3.50 -18.26 7.62
CA ILE A 303 -4.47 -19.09 8.35
C ILE A 303 -3.96 -19.47 9.76
N GLU A 304 -2.67 -19.78 9.94
CA GLU A 304 -2.11 -20.01 11.28
C GLU A 304 -2.16 -18.76 12.18
N ALA A 305 -1.99 -17.57 11.60
CA ALA A 305 -2.18 -16.30 12.31
C ALA A 305 -3.66 -16.04 12.65
N GLU A 306 -4.59 -16.31 11.72
CA GLU A 306 -6.04 -16.22 12.00
C GLU A 306 -6.44 -17.16 13.13
N ILE A 307 -6.06 -18.43 13.05
CA ILE A 307 -6.31 -19.45 14.10
C ILE A 307 -5.84 -18.91 15.46
N THR A 308 -4.62 -18.39 15.54
CA THR A 308 -4.04 -17.84 16.78
C THR A 308 -4.85 -16.67 17.34
N LEU A 309 -5.33 -15.77 16.47
CA LEU A 309 -6.13 -14.59 16.86
C LEU A 309 -7.60 -14.92 17.18
N LEU A 310 -8.14 -16.02 16.63
CA LEU A 310 -9.47 -16.54 16.96
C LEU A 310 -9.47 -17.36 18.25
N GLU A 311 -8.37 -18.03 18.59
CA GLU A 311 -8.21 -18.83 19.83
C GLU A 311 -8.21 -18.01 21.12
N GLU A 312 -7.87 -16.72 21.06
CA GLU A 312 -7.99 -15.81 22.20
C GLU A 312 -9.42 -15.85 22.81
N PRO A 313 -9.56 -15.86 24.16
CA PRO A 313 -10.87 -16.00 24.82
C PRO A 313 -11.76 -14.75 24.67
N GLY A 314 -13.03 -14.87 25.06
CA GLY A 314 -13.92 -13.72 25.22
C GLY A 314 -14.79 -13.34 24.01
N TRP A 315 -15.10 -14.29 23.12
CA TRP A 315 -16.14 -14.10 22.12
C TRP A 315 -17.54 -14.04 22.75
N PRO A 316 -18.51 -13.31 22.15
CA PRO A 316 -19.91 -13.40 22.56
C PRO A 316 -20.42 -14.84 22.51
N ALA A 317 -21.25 -15.23 23.49
CA ALA A 317 -21.72 -16.62 23.63
C ALA A 317 -22.46 -17.16 22.38
N ALA A 318 -23.09 -16.29 21.58
CA ALA A 318 -23.71 -16.65 20.31
C ALA A 318 -22.68 -16.96 19.20
N ALA A 319 -21.53 -16.29 19.20
CA ALA A 319 -20.49 -16.41 18.18
C ALA A 319 -19.46 -17.51 18.51
N GLN A 320 -19.20 -17.76 19.79
CA GLN A 320 -18.19 -18.74 20.24
C GLN A 320 -18.29 -20.13 19.56
N PRO A 321 -19.48 -20.75 19.36
CA PRO A 321 -19.55 -22.05 18.68
C PRO A 321 -19.14 -21.99 17.21
N ALA A 322 -19.47 -20.89 16.51
CA ALA A 322 -19.12 -20.70 15.11
C ALA A 322 -17.63 -20.38 14.93
N VAL A 323 -17.04 -19.57 15.82
CA VAL A 323 -15.59 -19.32 15.85
C VAL A 323 -14.82 -20.61 16.15
N THR A 324 -15.28 -21.42 17.11
CA THR A 324 -14.66 -22.73 17.39
C THR A 324 -14.75 -23.69 16.20
N ALA A 325 -15.86 -23.67 15.44
CA ALA A 325 -15.99 -24.44 14.21
C ALA A 325 -15.09 -23.93 13.08
N LEU A 326 -14.91 -22.60 12.95
CA LEU A 326 -14.01 -21.98 11.98
C LEU A 326 -12.56 -22.39 12.23
N ILE A 327 -12.08 -22.27 13.48
CA ILE A 327 -10.74 -22.74 13.89
C ILE A 327 -10.54 -24.22 13.54
N ALA A 328 -11.55 -25.07 13.75
CA ALA A 328 -11.46 -26.51 13.46
C ALA A 328 -11.40 -26.82 11.95
N ASP A 329 -12.11 -26.07 11.11
CA ASP A 329 -12.09 -26.20 9.66
C ASP A 329 -10.71 -25.76 9.11
N LEU A 330 -10.28 -24.55 9.47
CA LEU A 330 -9.00 -23.95 9.05
C LEU A 330 -7.77 -24.79 9.44
N ARG A 331 -7.79 -25.42 10.63
CA ARG A 331 -6.74 -26.37 11.07
C ARG A 331 -6.60 -27.59 10.17
N SER A 332 -7.64 -27.94 9.39
CA SER A 332 -7.59 -29.03 8.40
C SER A 332 -6.93 -28.59 7.08
N ALA A 333 -7.02 -27.30 6.71
CA ALA A 333 -6.37 -26.77 5.51
C ALA A 333 -4.83 -26.61 5.66
N VAL A 334 -4.36 -26.19 6.85
CA VAL A 334 -2.94 -25.87 7.09
C VAL A 334 -1.94 -26.98 6.71
N PRO A 335 -2.16 -28.27 7.05
CA PRO A 335 -1.26 -29.35 6.64
C PRO A 335 -1.15 -29.51 5.11
N HIS A 336 -2.28 -29.36 4.40
CA HIS A 336 -2.32 -29.46 2.94
C HIS A 336 -1.64 -28.27 2.27
N LEU A 337 -1.85 -27.04 2.77
CA LEU A 337 -1.14 -25.85 2.26
C LEU A 337 0.39 -25.94 2.47
N LYS A 338 0.83 -26.55 3.57
CA LYS A 338 2.26 -26.82 3.81
C LYS A 338 2.81 -27.91 2.88
N ALA A 339 2.08 -29.01 2.69
CA ALA A 339 2.45 -30.05 1.72
C ALA A 339 2.43 -29.54 0.26
N ALA A 340 1.57 -28.58 -0.06
CA ALA A 340 1.56 -27.86 -1.34
C ALA A 340 2.84 -27.02 -1.50
N HIS A 341 3.19 -26.19 -0.50
CA HIS A 341 4.42 -25.39 -0.48
C HIS A 341 5.69 -26.23 -0.63
N GLU A 342 5.80 -27.32 0.15
CA GLU A 342 6.96 -28.23 0.16
C GLU A 342 7.02 -29.19 -1.06
N SER A 343 6.02 -29.15 -1.94
CA SER A 343 5.93 -30.06 -3.08
C SER A 343 7.09 -29.87 -4.08
N THR A 344 7.68 -30.98 -4.55
CA THR A 344 8.66 -30.93 -5.65
C THR A 344 8.00 -31.12 -7.02
N ASP A 345 6.86 -31.80 -7.09
CA ASP A 345 6.12 -32.09 -8.32
C ASP A 345 4.75 -31.37 -8.39
N ASN A 346 4.24 -31.19 -9.62
CA ASN A 346 2.98 -30.45 -9.87
C ASN A 346 1.71 -31.27 -9.52
N ARG A 347 1.77 -32.60 -9.59
CA ARG A 347 0.64 -33.47 -9.23
C ARG A 347 0.42 -33.50 -7.71
N THR A 348 1.48 -33.32 -6.92
CA THR A 348 1.37 -33.04 -5.48
C THR A 348 0.83 -31.65 -5.23
N LEU A 349 1.41 -30.61 -5.83
CA LEU A 349 0.92 -29.23 -5.69
C LEU A 349 -0.60 -29.11 -5.91
N GLN A 350 -1.09 -29.60 -7.06
CA GLN A 350 -2.52 -29.54 -7.40
C GLN A 350 -3.41 -30.36 -6.45
N ARG A 351 -2.94 -31.53 -6.00
CA ARG A 351 -3.70 -32.40 -5.09
C ARG A 351 -3.84 -31.77 -3.70
N GLU A 352 -2.74 -31.28 -3.14
CA GLU A 352 -2.77 -30.70 -1.80
C GLU A 352 -3.49 -29.35 -1.79
N LEU A 353 -3.41 -28.54 -2.85
CA LEU A 353 -4.25 -27.34 -2.99
C LEU A 353 -5.75 -27.68 -3.05
N ALA A 354 -6.15 -28.71 -3.81
CA ALA A 354 -7.54 -29.15 -3.86
C ALA A 354 -8.06 -29.67 -2.50
N LEU A 355 -7.21 -30.34 -1.72
CA LEU A 355 -7.55 -30.80 -0.35
C LEU A 355 -7.61 -29.64 0.66
N ALA A 356 -6.91 -28.53 0.43
CA ALA A 356 -7.04 -27.32 1.22
C ALA A 356 -8.34 -26.55 0.91
N ASP A 357 -8.80 -26.56 -0.35
CA ASP A 357 -10.05 -25.90 -0.78
C ASP A 357 -11.31 -26.53 -0.15
N GLU A 358 -11.30 -27.83 0.14
CA GLU A 358 -12.35 -28.49 0.94
C GLU A 358 -12.52 -27.87 2.36
N HIS A 359 -11.52 -27.10 2.82
CA HIS A 359 -11.38 -26.56 4.17
C HIS A 359 -11.16 -25.03 4.25
N THR A 360 -11.66 -24.26 3.27
CA THR A 360 -11.63 -22.78 3.26
C THR A 360 -12.25 -22.08 4.47
N GLY A 361 -12.93 -22.78 5.37
CA GLY A 361 -13.61 -22.21 6.55
C GLY A 361 -14.83 -21.33 6.25
N HIS A 362 -15.08 -20.98 4.98
CA HIS A 362 -16.10 -20.02 4.53
C HIS A 362 -17.48 -20.25 5.17
N ARG A 363 -17.97 -21.51 5.21
CA ARG A 363 -19.28 -21.85 5.81
C ARG A 363 -19.36 -21.64 7.32
N GLN A 364 -18.24 -21.60 8.03
CA GLN A 364 -18.18 -21.28 9.46
C GLN A 364 -17.97 -19.78 9.66
N ALA A 365 -17.16 -19.14 8.81
CA ALA A 365 -16.99 -17.68 8.78
C ALA A 365 -18.34 -16.97 8.58
N MET A 366 -19.17 -17.41 7.63
CA MET A 366 -20.55 -16.92 7.42
C MET A 366 -21.37 -16.93 8.73
N LYS A 367 -21.30 -18.03 9.51
CA LYS A 367 -22.02 -18.17 10.79
C LYS A 367 -21.44 -17.29 11.90
N ALA A 368 -20.11 -17.19 11.99
CA ALA A 368 -19.43 -16.37 12.98
C ALA A 368 -19.76 -14.88 12.74
N ARG A 369 -19.75 -14.46 11.47
CA ARG A 369 -20.12 -13.13 11.01
C ARG A 369 -21.59 -12.81 11.31
N ALA A 370 -22.52 -13.71 10.98
CA ALA A 370 -23.94 -13.58 11.34
C ALA A 370 -24.15 -13.42 12.86
N ALA A 371 -23.48 -14.25 13.67
CA ALA A 371 -23.54 -14.19 15.13
C ALA A 371 -22.86 -12.95 15.75
N LEU A 372 -22.09 -12.19 14.96
CA LEU A 372 -21.47 -10.91 15.31
C LEU A 372 -22.17 -9.70 14.66
N GLY A 373 -23.25 -9.91 13.90
CA GLY A 373 -23.92 -8.83 13.15
C GLY A 373 -23.04 -8.18 12.08
N LEU A 374 -22.10 -8.92 11.51
CA LEU A 374 -21.38 -8.57 10.28
C LEU A 374 -22.16 -9.09 9.06
N ALA A 375 -21.86 -8.58 7.85
CA ALA A 375 -22.44 -9.10 6.62
C ALA A 375 -22.19 -10.62 6.50
N SER A 376 -23.21 -11.42 6.22
CA SER A 376 -23.15 -12.90 6.34
C SER A 376 -23.57 -13.62 5.06
N ASP A 377 -23.52 -12.87 3.97
CA ASP A 377 -24.05 -13.13 2.66
C ASP A 377 -23.37 -12.13 1.71
N GLN A 378 -22.84 -12.62 0.59
CA GLN A 378 -22.35 -11.74 -0.47
C GLN A 378 -23.58 -11.04 -1.08
N GLY A 379 -23.60 -9.71 -1.09
CA GLY A 379 -24.57 -8.93 -1.86
C GLY A 379 -26.04 -8.93 -1.41
N HIS A 380 -26.40 -9.36 -0.19
CA HIS A 380 -27.78 -9.25 0.31
C HIS A 380 -27.89 -8.39 1.60
N PRO A 381 -28.61 -7.25 1.56
CA PRO A 381 -28.89 -6.49 2.76
C PRO A 381 -29.94 -7.22 3.60
N THR A 382 -29.49 -7.85 4.67
CA THR A 382 -30.37 -8.40 5.72
C THR A 382 -31.10 -7.25 6.43
N VAL A 383 -32.28 -6.89 5.91
CA VAL A 383 -33.16 -5.85 6.48
C VAL A 383 -33.75 -6.34 7.80
N THR A 384 -32.96 -6.22 8.87
CA THR A 384 -33.36 -6.44 10.26
C THR A 384 -34.19 -5.25 10.75
N GLY A 385 -35.42 -5.14 10.24
CA GLY A 385 -36.42 -4.20 10.74
C GLY A 385 -36.67 -4.43 12.23
N GLY A 386 -36.40 -3.42 13.06
CA GLY A 386 -36.29 -3.55 14.51
C GLY A 386 -36.79 -2.34 15.28
N VAL A 387 -38.12 -2.19 15.30
CA VAL A 387 -38.93 -1.16 16.02
C VAL A 387 -38.86 0.24 15.39
#